data_AF-A0A6C0IVP7-F1
#
_entry.id   AF-A0A6C0IVP7-F1
#
_cell.length_a   1.000
_cell.length_b   1.000
_cell.length_c   1.000
_cell.angle_alpha   90.00
_cell.angle_beta   90.00
_cell.angle_gamma   90.00
#
_symmetry.space_group_name_H-M   'P 1'
#
loop_
_entity.id
_entity.type
_entity.pdbx_description
1 polymer ?
#
loop_
_entity_poly.entity_id
_entity_poly.type
_entity_poly.pdbx_seq_one_letter_code
_entity_poly.pdbx_strand_id
1 'polypeptide(L)'
;MSDILRIIGAFVFIFIIYIITTIDYFGIIKGHIVQEGFELVNTWPEDLIQRFLAYQRTIGENVYSYNIDIVQKQATPEEAEDLLKNGYWYWPDYLKEEYMEKVNRDNLIRIDPKASLEIAMKAYNQTAMKELLAWNAKEGNLLLYGVDLGVTEGLPKNLHNTIKCASDETGNTVVQKKVYTGVNLWNGYSDYELTNLKNEDLPNEIPGFSFIKEACNPCANLDLDRTSYMCPFEIKIKKDPHADLSSNSDFKSVGITRIWKDLWNI
;
A
#
# COMPACT_ATOMS: atom_id res chain seq x y z
N MET A 1 -15.41 13.14 78.72
CA MET A 1 -15.56 13.92 77.47
C MET A 1 -14.31 13.84 76.60
N SER A 2 -13.10 13.91 77.18
CA SER A 2 -11.81 13.74 76.46
C SER A 2 -11.65 12.39 75.75
N ASP A 3 -12.02 11.27 76.39
CA ASP A 3 -11.77 9.94 75.81
C ASP A 3 -12.71 9.59 74.65
N ILE A 4 -13.94 10.11 74.67
CA ILE A 4 -14.91 9.93 73.57
C ILE A 4 -14.41 10.66 72.31
N LEU A 5 -13.82 11.85 72.45
CA LEU A 5 -13.22 12.58 71.33
C LEU A 5 -12.02 11.83 70.72
N ARG A 6 -11.21 11.17 71.57
CA ARG A 6 -10.06 10.36 71.11
C ARG A 6 -10.50 9.11 70.36
N ILE A 7 -11.56 8.45 70.81
CA ILE A 7 -12.14 7.28 70.14
C ILE A 7 -12.72 7.70 68.78
N ILE A 8 -13.49 8.79 68.72
CA ILE A 8 -14.04 9.31 67.45
C ILE A 8 -12.91 9.70 66.50
N GLY A 9 -11.85 10.36 66.99
CA GLY A 9 -10.67 10.70 66.17
C GLY A 9 -9.96 9.47 65.59
N ALA A 10 -9.84 8.39 66.37
CA ALA A 10 -9.24 7.14 65.90
C ALA A 10 -10.08 6.46 64.80
N PHE A 11 -11.41 6.46 64.95
CA PHE A 11 -12.30 5.89 63.92
C PHE A 11 -12.26 6.68 62.61
N VAL A 12 -12.21 8.00 62.67
CA VAL A 12 -12.06 8.85 61.47
C VAL A 12 -10.73 8.58 60.76
N PHE A 13 -9.65 8.43 61.52
CA PHE A 13 -8.33 8.16 60.96
C PHE A 13 -8.27 6.79 60.27
N ILE A 14 -8.84 5.75 60.89
CA ILE A 14 -8.94 4.41 60.29
C ILE A 14 -9.79 4.43 59.02
N PHE A 15 -10.90 5.19 59.01
CA PHE A 15 -11.77 5.31 57.84
C PHE A 15 -11.07 6.01 56.66
N ILE A 16 -10.23 7.01 56.93
CA ILE A 16 -9.43 7.69 55.91
C ILE A 16 -8.39 6.73 55.30
N ILE A 17 -7.70 5.94 56.12
CA ILE A 17 -6.73 4.94 55.63
C ILE A 17 -7.44 3.87 54.78
N TYR A 18 -8.63 3.43 55.18
CA TYR A 18 -9.44 2.49 54.40
C TYR A 18 -9.86 3.08 53.03
N ILE A 19 -10.22 4.36 52.98
CA ILE A 19 -10.52 5.05 51.71
C ILE A 19 -9.28 5.15 50.81
N ILE A 20 -8.12 5.51 51.35
CA ILE A 20 -6.88 5.64 50.55
C ILE A 20 -6.48 4.28 49.97
N THR A 21 -6.49 3.23 50.80
CA THR A 21 -6.12 1.86 50.35
C THR A 21 -7.11 1.28 49.34
N THR A 22 -8.41 1.62 49.43
CA THR A 22 -9.40 1.20 48.43
C THR A 22 -9.31 1.99 47.13
N ILE A 23 -8.94 3.28 47.16
CA ILE A 23 -8.66 4.08 45.96
C ILE A 23 -7.44 3.55 45.20
N ASP A 24 -6.35 3.23 45.90
CA ASP A 24 -5.15 2.65 45.29
C ASP A 24 -5.43 1.26 44.69
N TYR A 25 -6.22 0.42 45.38
CA TYR A 25 -6.62 -0.89 44.87
C TYR A 25 -7.53 -0.78 43.63
N PHE A 26 -8.45 0.21 43.60
CA PHE A 26 -9.29 0.47 42.41
C PHE A 26 -8.50 1.09 41.25
N GLY A 27 -7.46 1.88 41.54
CA GLY A 27 -6.52 2.40 40.54
C GLY A 27 -5.72 1.28 39.85
N ILE A 28 -5.32 0.26 40.61
CA ILE A 28 -4.63 -0.93 40.09
C ILE A 28 -5.58 -1.82 39.27
N ILE A 29 -6.84 -1.97 39.68
CA ILE A 29 -7.83 -2.76 38.89
C ILE A 29 -8.27 -2.00 37.62
N LYS A 30 -8.31 -0.66 37.62
CA LYS A 30 -8.50 0.13 36.39
C LYS A 30 -7.30 0.10 35.44
N GLY A 31 -6.12 -0.34 35.90
CA GLY A 31 -4.96 -0.63 35.05
C GLY A 31 -5.01 -2.00 34.35
N HIS A 32 -6.04 -2.81 34.62
CA HIS A 32 -6.19 -4.16 34.06
C HIS A 32 -7.58 -4.41 33.44
N ILE A 33 -8.24 -3.35 32.95
CA ILE A 33 -9.28 -3.49 31.93
C ILE A 33 -8.67 -3.00 30.63
N VAL A 34 -8.03 -3.94 29.93
CA VAL A 34 -7.67 -3.79 28.52
C VAL A 34 -8.97 -3.48 27.79
N GLN A 35 -9.09 -2.25 27.29
CA GLN A 35 -10.15 -1.90 26.37
C GLN A 35 -10.10 -2.89 25.19
N GLU A 36 -11.23 -3.54 24.94
CA GLU A 36 -11.51 -4.18 23.66
C GLU A 36 -11.45 -3.10 22.57
N GLY A 37 -10.28 -3.01 21.98
CA GLY A 37 -9.88 -2.01 21.01
C GLY A 37 -8.46 -2.33 20.58
N PHE A 38 -8.20 -3.60 20.25
CA PHE A 38 -6.97 -3.99 19.59
C PHE A 38 -7.03 -3.42 18.17
N GLU A 39 -6.44 -2.25 17.99
CA GLU A 39 -5.66 -2.03 16.78
C GLU A 39 -4.55 -3.08 16.79
N LEU A 40 -4.77 -4.18 16.07
CA LEU A 40 -3.74 -5.17 15.74
C LEU A 40 -2.70 -4.50 14.85
N VAL A 41 -1.84 -3.68 15.45
CA VAL A 41 -0.53 -3.42 14.87
C VAL A 41 0.21 -4.74 15.00
N ASN A 42 0.30 -5.47 13.88
CA ASN A 42 1.10 -6.70 13.70
C ASN A 42 2.57 -6.41 14.02
N THR A 43 2.87 -6.22 15.30
CA THR A 43 4.22 -5.95 15.77
C THR A 43 4.83 -7.30 16.10
N TRP A 44 5.87 -7.68 15.38
CA TRP A 44 6.54 -8.94 15.62
C TRP A 44 7.21 -8.93 17.00
N PRO A 45 7.32 -10.09 17.67
CA PRO A 45 8.14 -10.21 18.86
C PRO A 45 9.59 -9.77 18.60
N GLU A 46 10.22 -9.10 19.56
CA GLU A 46 11.59 -8.58 19.41
C GLU A 46 12.59 -9.69 19.05
N ASP A 47 12.46 -10.87 19.66
CA ASP A 47 13.34 -12.00 19.34
C ASP A 47 13.22 -12.47 17.88
N LEU A 48 12.00 -12.40 17.32
CA LEU A 48 11.72 -12.76 15.94
C LEU A 48 12.37 -11.73 15.00
N ILE A 49 12.26 -10.44 15.31
CA ILE A 49 12.94 -9.37 14.56
C ILE A 49 14.45 -9.61 14.53
N GLN A 50 15.05 -9.90 15.69
CA GLN A 50 16.49 -10.16 15.77
C GLN A 50 16.92 -11.39 14.96
N ARG A 51 16.17 -12.49 15.06
CA ARG A 51 16.44 -13.71 14.26
C ARG A 51 16.25 -13.47 12.77
N PHE A 52 15.21 -12.72 12.38
CA PHE A 52 14.98 -12.33 10.99
C PHE A 52 16.14 -11.49 10.45
N LEU A 53 16.55 -10.44 11.16
CA LEU A 53 17.68 -9.60 10.76
C LEU A 53 19.00 -10.40 10.68
N ALA A 54 19.22 -11.35 11.60
CA ALA A 54 20.37 -12.24 11.55
C ALA A 54 20.32 -13.15 10.31
N TYR A 55 19.18 -13.76 10.01
CA TYR A 55 18.96 -14.56 8.81
C TYR A 55 19.17 -13.76 7.52
N GLN A 56 18.66 -12.53 7.44
CA GLN A 56 18.84 -11.68 6.26
C GLN A 56 20.31 -11.30 6.04
N ARG A 57 21.08 -11.09 7.12
CA ARG A 57 22.54 -10.84 7.02
C ARG A 57 23.30 -12.06 6.51
N THR A 58 22.85 -13.28 6.82
CA THR A 58 23.55 -14.51 6.39
C THR A 58 23.20 -14.92 4.97
N ILE A 59 21.93 -14.78 4.56
CA ILE A 59 21.47 -15.18 3.22
C ILE A 59 21.68 -14.07 2.19
N GLY A 60 21.59 -12.82 2.61
CA GLY A 60 21.53 -11.68 1.69
C GLY A 60 22.87 -11.15 1.18
N GLU A 61 24.04 -11.57 1.71
CA GLU A 61 25.35 -10.96 1.39
C GLU A 61 25.33 -9.41 1.30
N ASN A 62 24.55 -8.72 2.15
CA ASN A 62 24.28 -7.26 2.10
C ASN A 62 23.57 -6.72 0.84
N VAL A 63 22.98 -7.57 -0.01
CA VAL A 63 22.27 -7.17 -1.24
C VAL A 63 20.89 -6.57 -0.93
N TYR A 64 20.24 -6.98 0.16
CA TYR A 64 18.88 -6.54 0.51
C TYR A 64 18.85 -5.91 1.92
N SER A 65 18.63 -4.60 2.00
CA SER A 65 18.31 -3.91 3.26
C SER A 65 16.80 -3.88 3.45
N TYR A 66 16.30 -4.58 4.46
CA TYR A 66 14.87 -4.60 4.78
C TYR A 66 14.51 -3.47 5.76
N ASN A 67 13.46 -2.72 5.44
CA ASN A 67 12.78 -1.88 6.41
C ASN A 67 11.80 -2.76 7.19
N ILE A 68 12.15 -3.07 8.44
CA ILE A 68 11.36 -3.95 9.31
C ILE A 68 9.93 -3.43 9.51
N ASP A 69 9.73 -2.12 9.59
CA ASP A 69 8.40 -1.52 9.74
C ASP A 69 7.49 -1.84 8.54
N ILE A 70 8.06 -1.91 7.34
CA ILE A 70 7.32 -2.28 6.12
C ILE A 70 7.02 -3.77 6.12
N VAL A 71 8.01 -4.61 6.42
CA VAL A 71 7.84 -6.08 6.43
C VAL A 71 6.78 -6.50 7.45
N GLN A 72 6.79 -5.90 8.64
CA GLN A 72 5.78 -6.16 9.67
C GLN A 72 4.35 -5.78 9.27
N LYS A 73 4.19 -4.78 8.39
CA LYS A 73 2.87 -4.42 7.84
C LYS A 73 2.38 -5.46 6.83
N GLN A 74 3.30 -6.09 6.11
CA GLN A 74 3.03 -7.01 5.00
C GLN A 74 2.91 -8.48 5.39
N ALA A 75 3.57 -8.90 6.48
CA ALA A 75 3.63 -10.29 6.90
C ALA A 75 3.39 -10.46 8.41
N THR A 76 2.72 -11.56 8.78
CA THR A 76 2.48 -11.91 10.18
C THR A 76 3.73 -12.54 10.83
N PRO A 77 3.80 -12.58 12.17
CA PRO A 77 4.88 -13.30 12.86
C PRO A 77 5.01 -14.75 12.42
N GLU A 78 3.88 -15.44 12.20
CA GLU A 78 3.86 -16.84 11.77
C GLU A 78 4.47 -17.03 10.37
N GLU A 79 4.18 -16.12 9.43
CA GLU A 79 4.76 -16.14 8.09
C GLU A 79 6.28 -15.91 8.13
N ALA A 80 6.75 -15.04 9.03
CA ALA A 80 8.17 -14.81 9.24
C ALA A 80 8.89 -16.01 9.86
N GLU A 81 8.24 -16.69 10.81
CA GLU A 81 8.75 -17.95 11.37
C GLU A 81 8.84 -19.05 10.31
N ASP A 82 7.85 -19.13 9.42
CA ASP A 82 7.86 -20.09 8.31
C ASP A 82 9.03 -19.83 7.35
N LEU A 83 9.31 -18.55 7.03
CA LEU A 83 10.52 -18.17 6.29
C LEU A 83 11.79 -18.66 7.00
N LEU A 84 11.93 -18.37 8.30
CA LEU A 84 13.13 -18.75 9.06
C LEU A 84 13.34 -20.27 9.09
N LYS A 85 12.25 -21.04 9.08
CA LYS A 85 12.28 -22.50 9.12
C LYS A 85 12.55 -23.13 7.75
N ASN A 86 11.88 -22.65 6.71
CA ASN A 86 11.87 -23.28 5.39
C ASN A 86 12.85 -22.62 4.41
N GLY A 87 13.28 -21.40 4.70
CA GLY A 87 14.18 -20.59 3.86
C GLY A 87 13.47 -19.83 2.73
N TYR A 88 12.13 -19.91 2.64
CA TYR A 88 11.33 -19.26 1.61
C TYR A 88 10.05 -18.69 2.21
N TRP A 89 9.60 -17.55 1.70
CA TRP A 89 8.24 -17.07 1.96
C TRP A 89 7.23 -17.97 1.29
N TYR A 90 6.17 -18.35 2.01
CA TYR A 90 5.07 -19.11 1.43
C TYR A 90 4.29 -18.27 0.43
N TRP A 91 4.19 -18.76 -0.81
CA TRP A 91 3.25 -18.25 -1.81
C TRP A 91 2.28 -19.36 -2.22
N PRO A 92 1.00 -19.04 -2.46
CA PRO A 92 0.03 -19.98 -3.02
C PRO A 92 0.37 -20.27 -4.49
N ASP A 93 -0.02 -21.44 -4.98
CA ASP A 93 0.42 -21.93 -6.31
C ASP A 93 0.01 -20.99 -7.45
N TYR A 94 -1.16 -20.38 -7.36
CA TYR A 94 -1.59 -19.43 -8.38
C TYR A 94 -0.67 -18.20 -8.50
N LEU A 95 -0.08 -17.75 -7.39
CA LEU A 95 0.83 -16.59 -7.38
C LEU A 95 2.18 -16.97 -7.99
N LYS A 96 2.63 -18.20 -7.73
CA LYS A 96 3.82 -18.78 -8.36
C LYS A 96 3.63 -18.86 -9.89
N GLU A 97 2.48 -19.37 -10.33
CA GLU A 97 2.13 -19.48 -11.75
C GLU A 97 2.09 -18.12 -12.44
N GLU A 98 1.39 -17.15 -11.86
CA GLU A 98 1.30 -15.78 -12.38
C GLU A 98 2.69 -15.15 -12.52
N TYR A 99 3.53 -15.26 -11.49
CA TYR A 99 4.90 -14.75 -11.52
C TYR A 99 5.74 -15.39 -12.63
N MET A 100 5.74 -16.73 -12.70
CA MET A 100 6.49 -17.47 -13.72
C MET A 100 6.02 -17.11 -15.14
N GLU A 101 4.71 -16.92 -15.33
CA GLU A 101 4.14 -16.49 -16.62
C GLU A 101 4.66 -15.11 -17.04
N LYS A 102 4.77 -14.14 -16.12
CA LYS A 102 5.35 -12.82 -16.43
C LYS A 102 6.83 -12.93 -16.80
N VAL A 103 7.62 -13.63 -15.99
CA VAL A 103 9.06 -13.81 -16.24
C VAL A 103 9.28 -14.49 -17.60
N ASN A 104 8.48 -15.51 -17.93
CA ASN A 104 8.60 -16.25 -19.19
C ASN A 104 8.21 -15.42 -20.42
N ARG A 105 7.35 -14.41 -20.26
CA ARG A 105 6.91 -13.52 -21.36
C ARG A 105 7.76 -12.27 -21.51
N ASP A 106 8.62 -11.98 -20.55
CA ASP A 106 9.52 -10.84 -20.60
C ASP A 106 10.61 -11.10 -21.66
N ASN A 107 10.70 -10.20 -22.65
CA ASN A 107 11.67 -10.34 -23.75
C ASN A 107 13.09 -9.90 -23.38
N LEU A 108 13.25 -9.18 -22.27
CA LEU A 108 14.53 -8.69 -21.76
C LEU A 108 15.16 -9.68 -20.78
N ILE A 109 14.34 -10.36 -19.98
CA ILE A 109 14.81 -11.32 -18.97
C ILE A 109 14.97 -12.71 -19.60
N ARG A 110 16.16 -13.31 -19.48
CA ARG A 110 16.50 -14.63 -20.03
C ARG A 110 16.75 -15.71 -18.96
N ILE A 111 16.25 -15.51 -17.75
CA ILE A 111 16.38 -16.48 -16.66
C ILE A 111 15.33 -17.58 -16.80
N ASP A 112 15.64 -18.79 -16.32
CA ASP A 112 14.62 -19.82 -16.14
C ASP A 112 13.54 -19.36 -15.13
N PRO A 113 12.24 -19.42 -15.47
CA PRO A 113 11.18 -18.93 -14.59
C PRO A 113 11.14 -19.61 -13.21
N LYS A 114 11.49 -20.90 -13.11
CA LYS A 114 11.48 -21.62 -11.83
C LYS A 114 12.65 -21.20 -10.96
N ALA A 115 13.84 -21.04 -11.54
CA ALA A 115 14.98 -20.49 -10.82
C ALA A 115 14.70 -19.05 -10.32
N SER A 116 14.05 -18.23 -11.15
CA SER A 116 13.62 -16.88 -10.75
C SER A 116 12.62 -16.91 -9.60
N LEU A 117 11.66 -17.85 -9.66
CA LEU A 117 10.66 -18.02 -8.61
C LEU A 117 11.31 -18.33 -7.27
N GLU A 118 12.26 -19.27 -7.23
CA GLU A 118 12.96 -19.63 -5.99
C GLU A 118 13.72 -18.44 -5.39
N ILE A 119 14.37 -17.63 -6.23
CA ILE A 119 15.06 -16.41 -5.77
C ILE A 119 14.05 -15.39 -5.24
N ALA A 120 12.96 -15.16 -5.97
CA ALA A 120 11.94 -14.19 -5.60
C ALA A 120 11.23 -14.58 -4.29
N MET A 121 10.94 -15.86 -4.07
CA MET A 121 10.34 -16.35 -2.82
C MET A 121 11.28 -16.24 -1.61
N LYS A 122 12.59 -16.11 -1.78
CA LYS A 122 13.51 -15.77 -0.68
C LYS A 122 13.45 -14.29 -0.30
N ALA A 123 13.18 -13.44 -1.29
CA ALA A 123 13.24 -11.99 -1.13
C ALA A 123 11.92 -11.35 -0.73
N TYR A 124 10.80 -11.80 -1.32
CA TYR A 124 9.49 -11.15 -1.21
C TYR A 124 8.46 -12.06 -0.55
N ASN A 125 7.76 -11.54 0.46
CA ASN A 125 6.57 -12.18 1.01
C ASN A 125 5.41 -12.14 0.01
N GLN A 126 4.34 -12.89 0.30
CA GLN A 126 3.17 -12.98 -0.57
C GLN A 126 2.57 -11.61 -0.89
N THR A 127 2.42 -10.74 0.12
CA THR A 127 1.83 -9.41 -0.02
C THR A 127 2.67 -8.53 -0.94
N ALA A 128 3.97 -8.45 -0.72
CA ALA A 128 4.90 -7.68 -1.54
C ALA A 128 4.92 -8.17 -2.99
N MET A 129 4.84 -9.49 -3.22
CA MET A 129 4.79 -10.02 -4.58
C MET A 129 3.46 -9.70 -5.28
N LYS A 130 2.33 -9.77 -4.55
CA LYS A 130 1.03 -9.36 -5.10
C LYS A 130 1.04 -7.89 -5.51
N GLU A 131 1.57 -7.03 -4.65
CA GLU A 131 1.75 -5.60 -4.93
C GLU A 131 2.63 -5.40 -6.16
N LEU A 132 3.79 -6.05 -6.25
CA LEU A 132 4.69 -5.94 -7.39
C LEU A 132 3.99 -6.33 -8.71
N LEU A 133 3.25 -7.43 -8.72
CA LEU A 133 2.51 -7.88 -9.91
C LEU A 133 1.36 -6.93 -10.24
N ALA A 134 0.67 -6.39 -9.22
CA ALA A 134 -0.41 -5.42 -9.39
C ALA A 134 0.10 -4.11 -10.00
N TRP A 135 1.25 -3.60 -9.53
CA TRP A 135 1.87 -2.41 -10.09
C TRP A 135 2.31 -2.57 -11.54
N ASN A 136 2.69 -3.79 -11.93
CA ASN A 136 3.03 -4.11 -13.33
C ASN A 136 1.82 -4.40 -14.23
N ALA A 137 0.63 -4.55 -13.66
CA ALA A 137 -0.62 -4.72 -14.40
C ALA A 137 -1.11 -3.38 -15.01
N LYS A 138 -2.11 -3.43 -15.89
CA LYS A 138 -2.64 -2.23 -16.54
C LYS A 138 -3.26 -1.23 -15.56
N GLU A 139 -3.91 -1.70 -14.50
CA GLU A 139 -4.48 -0.86 -13.45
C GLU A 139 -3.36 -0.17 -12.64
N GLY A 140 -2.29 -0.91 -12.32
CA GLY A 140 -1.10 -0.35 -11.67
C GLY A 140 -0.38 0.69 -12.53
N ASN A 141 -0.22 0.42 -13.83
CA ASN A 141 0.37 1.37 -14.77
C ASN A 141 -0.43 2.67 -14.86
N LEU A 142 -1.76 2.60 -14.87
CA LEU A 142 -2.61 3.79 -14.81
C LEU A 142 -2.32 4.61 -13.55
N LEU A 143 -2.21 3.96 -12.39
CA LEU A 143 -1.97 4.65 -11.12
C LEU A 143 -0.58 5.28 -11.06
N LEU A 144 0.44 4.56 -11.53
CA LEU A 144 1.85 5.00 -11.46
C LEU A 144 2.21 6.04 -12.53
N TYR A 145 1.72 5.85 -13.76
CA TYR A 145 2.15 6.64 -14.91
C TYR A 145 1.05 7.52 -15.50
N GLY A 146 -0.21 7.26 -15.16
CA GLY A 146 -1.35 7.99 -15.70
C GLY A 146 -1.73 7.56 -17.12
N VAL A 147 -2.51 8.42 -17.77
CA VAL A 147 -2.91 8.30 -19.19
C VAL A 147 -2.44 9.51 -19.96
N ASP A 148 -1.94 9.23 -21.16
CA ASP A 148 -1.64 10.20 -22.19
C ASP A 148 -2.91 10.55 -22.99
N LEU A 149 -3.28 11.82 -23.02
CA LEU A 149 -4.42 12.34 -23.77
C LEU A 149 -4.01 12.87 -25.17
N GLY A 150 -2.74 12.72 -25.53
CA GLY A 150 -2.16 13.24 -26.76
C GLY A 150 -1.84 14.73 -26.68
N VAL A 151 -1.59 15.29 -27.87
CA VAL A 151 -1.14 16.67 -28.04
C VAL A 151 -2.32 17.56 -28.41
N THR A 152 -2.40 18.75 -27.80
CA THR A 152 -3.37 19.76 -28.22
C THR A 152 -3.08 20.21 -29.66
N GLU A 153 -4.12 20.31 -30.50
CA GLU A 153 -3.97 20.77 -31.87
C GLU A 153 -3.27 22.15 -31.94
N GLY A 154 -2.24 22.27 -32.78
CA GLY A 154 -1.45 23.50 -32.91
C GLY A 154 -0.28 23.65 -31.93
N LEU A 155 -0.07 22.71 -31.00
CA LEU A 155 1.06 22.73 -30.05
C LEU A 155 2.17 21.72 -30.43
N PRO A 156 3.40 21.86 -29.87
CA PRO A 156 4.52 20.97 -30.17
C PRO A 156 4.19 19.50 -29.89
N LYS A 157 4.51 18.63 -30.85
CA LYS A 157 4.17 17.19 -30.83
C LYS A 157 4.82 16.39 -29.70
N ASN A 158 5.81 16.95 -29.02
CA ASN A 158 6.50 16.31 -27.89
C ASN A 158 5.90 16.70 -26.53
N LEU A 159 4.85 17.54 -26.51
CA LEU A 159 4.22 18.02 -25.27
C LEU A 159 2.81 17.46 -25.17
N HIS A 160 2.71 16.37 -24.42
CA HIS A 160 1.49 15.62 -24.25
C HIS A 160 0.72 16.08 -23.01
N ASN A 161 -0.60 16.09 -23.14
CA ASN A 161 -1.51 16.28 -22.02
C ASN A 161 -1.64 14.96 -21.26
N THR A 162 -1.71 15.00 -19.94
CA THR A 162 -1.72 13.77 -19.14
C THR A 162 -2.73 13.86 -18.01
N ILE A 163 -3.35 12.74 -17.65
CA ILE A 163 -4.07 12.57 -16.38
C ILE A 163 -3.30 11.58 -15.52
N LYS A 164 -2.94 11.96 -14.30
CA LYS A 164 -2.20 11.09 -13.39
C LYS A 164 -2.51 11.37 -11.92
N CYS A 165 -2.10 10.46 -11.06
CA CYS A 165 -2.12 10.69 -9.62
C CYS A 165 -1.07 11.75 -9.22
N ALA A 166 -1.46 12.66 -8.33
CA ALA A 166 -0.61 13.73 -7.78
C ALA A 166 -1.06 14.07 -6.36
N SER A 167 -0.25 14.84 -5.64
CA SER A 167 -0.66 15.46 -4.38
C SER A 167 -1.16 16.87 -4.65
N ASP A 168 -2.29 17.23 -4.05
CA ASP A 168 -2.77 18.61 -4.08
C ASP A 168 -1.98 19.51 -3.10
N GLU A 169 -2.33 20.80 -3.05
CA GLU A 169 -1.69 21.78 -2.17
C GLU A 169 -1.81 21.45 -0.67
N THR A 170 -2.80 20.62 -0.31
CA THR A 170 -3.03 20.16 1.06
C THR A 170 -2.37 18.82 1.37
N GLY A 171 -1.68 18.22 0.40
CA GLY A 171 -1.03 16.93 0.52
C GLY A 171 -1.96 15.73 0.30
N ASN A 172 -3.22 15.95 -0.06
CA ASN A 172 -4.14 14.86 -0.36
C ASN A 172 -3.81 14.28 -1.75
N THR A 173 -3.85 12.96 -1.85
CA THR A 173 -3.69 12.28 -3.14
C THR A 173 -4.94 12.53 -3.99
N VAL A 174 -4.78 13.05 -5.20
CA VAL A 174 -5.86 13.38 -6.15
C VAL A 174 -5.51 12.94 -7.57
N VAL A 175 -6.53 12.84 -8.43
CA VAL A 175 -6.33 12.71 -9.88
C VAL A 175 -6.20 14.11 -10.48
N GLN A 176 -5.09 14.39 -11.16
CA GLN A 176 -4.81 15.69 -11.76
C GLN A 176 -4.64 15.59 -13.27
N LYS A 177 -5.32 16.48 -13.99
CA LYS A 177 -5.16 16.70 -15.42
C LYS A 177 -4.14 17.82 -15.63
N LYS A 178 -3.14 17.55 -16.46
CA LYS A 178 -2.10 18.49 -16.87
C LYS A 178 -2.25 18.77 -18.36
N VAL A 179 -2.56 20.01 -18.69
CA VAL A 179 -2.74 20.47 -20.08
C VAL A 179 -1.65 21.48 -20.41
N TYR A 180 -0.94 21.28 -21.52
CA TYR A 180 0.04 22.23 -21.99
C TYR A 180 -0.65 23.44 -22.62
N THR A 181 -0.32 24.65 -22.16
CA THR A 181 -0.98 25.89 -22.59
C THR A 181 -0.09 26.80 -23.43
N GLY A 182 1.21 26.50 -23.54
CA GLY A 182 2.15 27.24 -24.37
C GLY A 182 3.49 27.47 -23.68
N VAL A 183 4.28 28.39 -24.24
CA VAL A 183 5.56 28.79 -23.66
C VAL A 183 5.41 30.15 -23.01
N ASN A 184 5.89 30.28 -21.79
CA ASN A 184 6.01 31.54 -21.10
C ASN A 184 6.98 32.45 -21.86
N LEU A 185 6.48 33.58 -22.37
CA LEU A 185 7.25 34.50 -23.20
C LEU A 185 8.40 35.20 -22.45
N TRP A 186 8.41 35.19 -21.11
CA TRP A 186 9.41 35.88 -20.31
C TRP A 186 10.64 35.03 -19.99
N ASN A 187 10.47 33.72 -19.84
CA ASN A 187 11.55 32.82 -19.41
C ASN A 187 11.74 31.61 -20.33
N GLY A 188 10.87 31.41 -21.33
CA GLY A 188 10.95 30.31 -22.28
C GLY A 188 10.53 28.94 -21.72
N TYR A 189 10.02 28.86 -20.49
CA TYR A 189 9.55 27.61 -19.91
C TYR A 189 8.16 27.25 -20.41
N SER A 190 7.89 25.94 -20.49
CA SER A 190 6.56 25.41 -20.79
C SER A 190 5.58 25.72 -19.65
N ASP A 191 4.47 26.37 -20.01
CA ASP A 191 3.35 26.61 -19.11
C ASP A 191 2.33 25.47 -19.21
N TYR A 192 1.75 25.14 -18.06
CA TYR A 192 0.75 24.09 -17.93
C TYR A 192 -0.39 24.55 -17.04
N GLU A 193 -1.61 24.16 -17.42
CA GLU A 193 -2.77 24.21 -16.54
C GLU A 193 -2.90 22.88 -15.81
N LEU A 194 -3.02 22.95 -14.48
CA LEU A 194 -3.25 21.82 -13.61
C LEU A 194 -4.66 21.89 -13.07
N THR A 195 -5.45 20.86 -13.31
CA THR A 195 -6.84 20.77 -12.85
C THR A 195 -7.02 19.49 -12.04
N ASN A 196 -7.46 19.62 -10.79
CA ASN A 196 -7.86 18.47 -9.99
C ASN A 196 -9.23 17.98 -10.52
N LEU A 197 -9.28 16.73 -10.95
CA LEU A 197 -10.50 16.12 -11.46
C LEU A 197 -11.35 15.59 -10.32
N LYS A 198 -12.67 15.72 -10.45
CA LYS A 198 -13.59 15.03 -9.56
C LYS A 198 -13.67 13.55 -9.95
N ASN A 199 -13.88 12.69 -8.97
CA ASN A 199 -13.93 11.25 -9.19
C ASN A 199 -15.04 10.88 -10.19
N GLU A 200 -16.19 11.56 -10.13
CA GLU A 200 -17.35 11.29 -10.99
C GLU A 200 -17.08 11.60 -12.47
N ASP A 201 -16.12 12.48 -12.75
CA ASP A 201 -15.76 12.89 -14.11
C ASP A 201 -14.75 11.94 -14.76
N LEU A 202 -14.07 11.08 -13.99
CA LEU A 202 -13.00 10.20 -14.48
C LEU A 202 -13.42 9.28 -15.63
N PRO A 203 -14.62 8.64 -15.62
CA PRO A 203 -15.05 7.80 -16.75
C PRO A 203 -15.21 8.57 -18.07
N ASN A 204 -15.45 9.88 -18.01
CA ASN A 204 -15.57 10.73 -19.20
C ASN A 204 -14.19 11.26 -19.66
N GLU A 205 -13.30 11.53 -18.71
CA GLU A 205 -11.98 12.11 -18.96
C GLU A 205 -10.92 11.06 -19.35
N ILE A 206 -11.04 9.83 -18.87
CA ILE A 206 -10.09 8.74 -19.10
C ILE A 206 -10.71 7.68 -20.02
N PRO A 207 -10.25 7.56 -21.28
CA PRO A 207 -10.79 6.59 -22.21
C PRO A 207 -10.72 5.14 -21.70
N GLY A 208 -11.87 4.48 -21.64
CA GLY A 208 -11.98 3.08 -21.22
C GLY A 208 -11.94 2.86 -19.72
N PHE A 209 -11.88 3.92 -18.91
CA PHE A 209 -12.00 3.83 -17.45
C PHE A 209 -13.46 3.69 -17.02
N SER A 210 -13.71 2.87 -16.00
CA SER A 210 -15.01 2.79 -15.34
C SER A 210 -14.85 2.31 -13.90
N PHE A 211 -15.63 2.87 -12.98
CA PHE A 211 -15.71 2.33 -11.62
C PHE A 211 -16.47 1.00 -11.60
N ILE A 212 -16.05 0.09 -10.71
CA ILE A 212 -16.76 -1.17 -10.47
C ILE A 212 -17.92 -0.97 -9.49
N LYS A 213 -17.73 -0.08 -8.52
CA LYS A 213 -18.72 0.29 -7.51
C LYS A 213 -19.13 1.74 -7.73
N GLU A 214 -19.14 2.53 -6.66
CA GLU A 214 -19.37 3.98 -6.71
C GLU A 214 -18.10 4.75 -7.08
N ALA A 215 -18.27 6.02 -7.45
CA ALA A 215 -17.15 6.90 -7.73
C ALA A 215 -16.31 7.08 -6.47
N CYS A 216 -15.01 6.86 -6.60
CA CYS A 216 -14.03 6.94 -5.52
C CYS A 216 -12.72 7.45 -6.10
N ASN A 217 -11.78 7.81 -5.23
CA ASN A 217 -10.46 8.26 -5.67
C ASN A 217 -9.58 7.06 -6.00
N PRO A 218 -9.25 6.78 -7.28
CA PRO A 218 -8.43 5.62 -7.63
C PRO A 218 -6.99 5.79 -7.11
N CYS A 219 -6.51 7.01 -6.94
CA CYS A 219 -5.15 7.28 -6.48
C CYS A 219 -4.93 6.99 -5.00
N ALA A 220 -6.00 6.88 -4.19
CA ALA A 220 -5.90 6.38 -2.81
C ALA A 220 -5.29 4.96 -2.75
N ASN A 221 -5.32 4.22 -3.87
CA ASN A 221 -4.68 2.92 -3.93
C ASN A 221 -3.15 2.97 -3.92
N LEU A 222 -2.53 4.14 -4.13
CA LEU A 222 -1.06 4.33 -4.06
C LEU A 222 -0.55 4.50 -2.64
N ASP A 223 -1.43 4.80 -1.69
CA ASP A 223 -1.04 4.85 -0.30
C ASP A 223 -0.65 3.44 0.17
N LEU A 224 0.26 3.33 1.13
CA LEU A 224 0.74 2.02 1.63
C LEU A 224 0.00 1.58 2.90
N ASP A 225 -1.13 2.21 3.19
CA ASP A 225 -1.96 1.86 4.34
C ASP A 225 -3.01 0.81 3.95
N ARG A 226 -3.60 0.14 4.94
CA ARG A 226 -4.56 -0.95 4.68
C ARG A 226 -5.89 -0.46 4.06
N THR A 227 -6.05 0.83 3.80
CA THR A 227 -7.23 1.41 3.12
C THR A 227 -7.01 1.58 1.61
N SER A 228 -5.80 1.29 1.12
CA SER A 228 -5.35 1.51 -0.25
C SER A 228 -5.85 0.50 -1.29
N TYR A 229 -6.95 -0.22 -0.99
CA TYR A 229 -7.61 -1.10 -1.95
C TYR A 229 -9.13 -0.90 -1.94
N MET A 230 -9.59 0.30 -1.56
CA MET A 230 -11.02 0.61 -1.44
C MET A 230 -11.66 1.14 -2.73
N CYS A 231 -10.86 1.48 -3.75
CA CYS A 231 -11.39 2.03 -5.00
C CYS A 231 -11.17 1.10 -6.21
N PRO A 232 -12.05 0.11 -6.42
CA PRO A 232 -11.98 -0.79 -7.57
C PRO A 232 -12.48 -0.13 -8.85
N PHE A 233 -11.67 -0.23 -9.90
CA PHE A 233 -11.98 0.28 -11.24
C PHE A 233 -11.53 -0.72 -12.32
N GLU A 234 -12.07 -0.58 -13.52
CA GLU A 234 -11.58 -1.26 -14.72
C GLU A 234 -11.03 -0.22 -15.69
N ILE A 235 -9.96 -0.59 -16.40
CA ILE A 235 -9.52 0.14 -17.58
C ILE A 235 -9.44 -0.76 -18.82
N LYS A 236 -10.07 -0.31 -19.90
CA LYS A 236 -10.06 -0.92 -21.23
C LYS A 236 -9.13 -0.15 -22.14
N ILE A 237 -7.89 -0.59 -22.21
CA ILE A 237 -6.89 0.04 -23.07
C ILE A 237 -7.17 -0.38 -24.51
N LYS A 238 -7.60 0.58 -25.33
CA LYS A 238 -7.64 0.39 -26.79
C LYS A 238 -6.20 0.39 -27.31
N LYS A 239 -5.96 -0.45 -28.30
CA LYS A 239 -4.65 -0.60 -28.96
C LYS A 239 -4.27 0.73 -29.62
N ASP A 240 -3.50 1.58 -28.94
CA ASP A 240 -2.93 2.77 -29.56
C ASP A 240 -1.60 2.37 -30.24
N PRO A 241 -1.41 2.63 -31.55
CA PRO A 241 -0.14 2.39 -32.24
C PRO A 241 1.01 3.29 -31.77
N HIS A 242 0.77 4.27 -30.90
CA HIS A 242 1.78 5.20 -30.39
C HIS A 242 1.92 5.24 -28.86
N ALA A 243 1.12 4.46 -28.12
CA ALA A 243 1.37 4.26 -26.70
C ALA A 243 2.56 3.31 -26.51
N ASP A 244 3.75 3.87 -26.31
CA ASP A 244 4.92 3.19 -25.74
C ASP A 244 4.69 2.85 -24.24
N LEU A 245 3.49 2.35 -23.91
CA LEU A 245 3.29 1.58 -22.71
C LEU A 245 3.97 0.23 -22.97
N SER A 246 5.20 0.12 -22.48
CA SER A 246 5.99 -1.08 -22.20
C SER A 246 5.43 -2.40 -22.75
N SER A 247 6.28 -3.17 -23.43
CA SER A 247 6.06 -4.44 -24.15
C SER A 247 5.41 -5.61 -23.39
N ASN A 248 4.64 -5.37 -22.32
CA ASN A 248 3.92 -6.36 -21.57
C ASN A 248 2.63 -6.82 -22.27
N SER A 249 2.56 -8.10 -22.56
CA SER A 249 1.41 -8.78 -23.19
C SER A 249 0.08 -8.66 -22.43
N ASP A 250 0.13 -8.17 -21.19
CA ASP A 250 -0.99 -8.03 -20.25
C ASP A 250 -2.00 -6.93 -20.61
N PHE A 251 -1.59 -5.98 -21.46
CA PHE A 251 -2.45 -4.94 -22.02
C PHE A 251 -3.55 -5.49 -22.96
N LYS A 252 -3.52 -6.80 -23.27
CA LYS A 252 -4.53 -7.48 -24.10
C LYS A 252 -5.70 -8.07 -23.30
N SER A 253 -5.66 -8.06 -21.96
CA SER A 253 -6.72 -8.63 -21.13
C SER A 253 -7.95 -7.73 -21.09
N VAL A 254 -9.12 -8.31 -21.38
CA VAL A 254 -10.43 -7.69 -21.18
C VAL A 254 -10.87 -7.96 -19.74
N GLY A 255 -11.35 -6.95 -19.00
CA GLY A 255 -11.67 -7.10 -17.59
C GLY A 255 -10.52 -6.73 -16.66
N ILE A 256 -10.82 -6.64 -15.36
CA ILE A 256 -9.84 -6.38 -14.30
C ILE A 256 -8.84 -7.56 -14.24
N THR A 257 -7.56 -7.25 -14.08
CA THR A 257 -6.54 -8.29 -13.88
C THR A 257 -6.78 -9.07 -12.58
N ARG A 258 -6.43 -10.37 -12.60
CA ARG A 258 -6.68 -11.26 -11.46
C ARG A 258 -6.07 -10.73 -10.16
N ILE A 259 -4.86 -10.20 -10.23
CA ILE A 259 -4.14 -9.70 -9.06
C ILE A 259 -4.88 -8.53 -8.38
N TRP A 260 -5.48 -7.65 -9.17
CA TRP A 260 -6.28 -6.53 -8.66
C TRP A 260 -7.64 -6.99 -8.14
N LYS A 261 -8.24 -8.03 -8.72
CA LYS A 261 -9.44 -8.67 -8.14
C LYS A 261 -9.16 -9.24 -6.75
N ASP A 262 -8.04 -9.94 -6.59
CA ASP A 262 -7.59 -10.47 -5.30
C ASP A 262 -7.38 -9.34 -4.28
N LEU A 263 -6.71 -8.24 -4.66
CA LEU A 263 -6.45 -7.09 -3.78
C LEU A 263 -7.72 -6.32 -3.40
N TRP A 264 -8.65 -6.15 -4.34
CA TRP A 264 -9.94 -5.50 -4.10
C TRP A 264 -11.01 -6.43 -3.50
N ASN A 265 -10.69 -7.72 -3.34
CA ASN A 265 -11.57 -8.77 -2.85
C ASN A 265 -12.91 -8.83 -3.62
N ILE A 266 -12.82 -8.96 -4.95
CA ILE A 266 -13.97 -9.02 -5.89
C ILE A 266 -13.90 -10.17 -6.90
#